data_AF-R8B6F5-F1
#
_entry.id   AF-R8B6F5-F1
#
_cell.length_a   1.000
_cell.length_b   1.000
_cell.length_c   1.000
_cell.angle_alpha   90.00
_cell.angle_beta   90.00
_cell.angle_gamma   90.00
#
_symmetry.space_group_name_H-M   'P 1'
#
loop_
_entity.id
_entity.type
_entity.pdbx_description
1 polymer ?
#
loop_
_entity_poly.entity_id
_entity_poly.type
_entity_poly.pdbx_seq_one_letter_code
_entity_poly.pdbx_strand_id
1 'polypeptide(L)'
;MLLSVLVLVSGCTVYQSIGKSVGSFLHPVAGHDFVHIGNDQWNQGNALIYFYRTHSQWAADEIEAPSVYIDDTHYFNIRNDSFTWLEVSPGERHIAMRRPLLGLEGLNSFSLSLIADATLEVESGRIYYLRYNELSEPEQAHPDLDPEHPLAQGDLQLVSRAYAMRATELVSTRFLNSDLLAPNHAATSIVETTEDVNYERRMVLLEEERELEIERLKEAGKYHAPSWFWPFGGGPTVPLESDRKIRELEREYAALEDERRQKEREESSGGWWIF
;
A
#
# COMPACT_ATOMS: atom_id res chain seq x y z
N MET A 1 -23.32 -26.95 25.75
CA MET A 1 -23.10 -25.48 25.81
C MET A 1 -21.60 -25.26 25.91
N LEU A 2 -20.93 -25.07 24.77
CA LEU A 2 -19.54 -24.60 24.76
C LEU A 2 -19.61 -23.07 24.76
N LEU A 3 -18.97 -22.47 25.75
CA LEU A 3 -18.95 -21.03 25.97
C LEU A 3 -17.91 -20.41 25.02
N SER A 4 -18.36 -19.83 23.91
CA SER A 4 -17.53 -19.00 23.04
C SER A 4 -17.22 -17.69 23.78
N VAL A 5 -15.99 -17.53 24.24
CA VAL A 5 -15.49 -16.29 24.81
C VAL A 5 -15.15 -15.35 23.64
N LEU A 6 -16.04 -14.39 23.39
CA LEU A 6 -15.75 -13.23 22.54
C LEU A 6 -14.79 -12.31 23.30
N VAL A 7 -13.52 -12.31 22.90
CA VAL A 7 -12.55 -11.29 23.30
C VAL A 7 -12.72 -10.11 22.34
N LEU A 8 -13.48 -9.10 22.77
CA LEU A 8 -13.51 -7.76 22.18
C LEU A 8 -12.30 -7.00 22.73
N VAL A 9 -11.21 -6.95 21.96
CA VAL A 9 -10.10 -6.01 22.21
C VAL A 9 -10.13 -4.98 21.08
N SER A 10 -10.65 -3.81 21.40
CA SER A 10 -10.53 -2.60 20.59
C SER A 10 -9.04 -2.20 20.55
N GLY A 11 -8.44 -2.20 19.37
CA GLY A 11 -7.13 -1.56 19.13
C GLY A 11 -5.93 -2.46 18.76
N CYS A 12 -6.11 -3.77 18.60
CA CYS A 12 -5.05 -4.65 18.08
C CYS A 12 -5.32 -5.02 16.61
N THR A 13 -4.54 -4.48 15.67
CA THR A 13 -4.54 -4.96 14.29
C THR A 13 -3.81 -6.30 14.27
N VAL A 14 -4.56 -7.40 14.20
CA VAL A 14 -3.99 -8.75 14.07
C VAL A 14 -3.83 -9.05 12.58
N TYR A 15 -2.58 -9.11 12.11
CA TYR A 15 -2.27 -9.60 10.78
C TYR A 15 -2.30 -11.13 10.79
N GLN A 16 -3.27 -11.72 10.09
CA GLN A 16 -3.43 -13.18 9.97
C GLN A 16 -3.52 -13.56 8.50
N SER A 17 -2.61 -14.43 8.05
CA SER A 17 -2.64 -15.05 6.72
C SER A 17 -2.83 -16.56 6.75
N ILE A 18 -3.38 -17.10 7.84
CA ILE A 18 -3.67 -18.54 7.98
C ILE A 18 -4.42 -19.05 6.74
N GLY A 19 -3.76 -19.90 5.95
CA GLY A 19 -4.31 -20.54 4.75
C GLY A 19 -4.24 -19.74 3.44
N LYS A 20 -3.66 -18.53 3.43
CA LYS A 20 -3.51 -17.69 2.23
C LYS A 20 -2.05 -17.52 1.77
N SER A 21 -1.10 -17.92 2.60
CA SER A 21 0.34 -17.75 2.37
C SER A 21 1.01 -18.89 1.62
N VAL A 22 0.27 -19.74 0.89
CA VAL A 22 0.84 -20.96 0.29
C VAL A 22 2.05 -20.64 -0.61
N GLY A 23 3.19 -21.25 -0.29
CA GLY A 23 4.45 -21.12 -1.00
C GLY A 23 4.56 -22.03 -2.23
N SER A 24 5.61 -21.81 -3.01
CA SER A 24 5.82 -22.47 -4.30
C SER A 24 6.07 -23.98 -4.20
N PHE A 25 6.56 -24.47 -3.05
CA PHE A 25 6.76 -25.90 -2.83
C PHE A 25 5.45 -26.68 -2.92
N LEU A 26 4.36 -26.07 -2.43
CA LEU A 26 3.02 -26.66 -2.44
C LEU A 26 2.23 -26.28 -3.69
N HIS A 27 2.40 -25.05 -4.18
CA HIS A 27 1.62 -24.52 -5.30
C HIS A 27 2.46 -23.58 -6.18
N PRO A 28 3.20 -24.11 -7.19
CA PRO A 28 4.01 -23.29 -8.09
C PRO A 28 3.13 -22.36 -8.94
N VAL A 29 3.73 -21.28 -9.45
CA VAL A 29 3.01 -20.30 -10.28
C VAL A 29 2.77 -20.86 -11.68
N ALA A 30 1.54 -20.72 -12.16
CA ALA A 30 1.09 -21.28 -13.44
C ALA A 30 0.43 -20.25 -14.37
N GLY A 31 0.53 -18.95 -14.04
CA GLY A 31 0.05 -17.89 -14.92
C GLY A 31 0.89 -17.77 -16.19
N HIS A 32 0.45 -16.88 -17.09
CA HIS A 32 1.13 -16.62 -18.35
C HIS A 32 2.52 -15.99 -18.15
N ASP A 33 3.38 -16.11 -19.15
CA ASP A 33 4.69 -15.45 -19.14
C ASP A 33 4.54 -13.91 -19.12
N PHE A 34 5.58 -13.20 -18.69
CA PHE A 34 5.52 -11.74 -18.57
C PHE A 34 5.08 -11.03 -19.86
N VAL A 35 4.02 -10.24 -19.72
CA VAL A 35 3.57 -9.27 -20.72
C VAL A 35 3.33 -7.97 -19.98
N HIS A 36 3.95 -6.90 -20.48
CA HIS A 36 3.74 -5.57 -19.92
C HIS A 36 2.30 -5.12 -20.17
N ILE A 37 1.68 -4.51 -19.16
CA ILE A 37 0.33 -3.96 -19.28
C ILE A 37 0.34 -2.85 -20.34
N GLY A 38 -0.68 -2.82 -21.19
CA GLY A 38 -0.82 -1.77 -22.19
C GLY A 38 -1.04 -0.41 -21.53
N ASN A 39 -0.54 0.67 -22.14
CA ASN A 39 -0.77 2.03 -21.63
C ASN A 39 -2.26 2.45 -21.66
N ASP A 40 -3.08 1.71 -22.39
CA ASP A 40 -4.53 1.86 -22.53
C ASP A 40 -5.31 1.04 -21.49
N GLN A 41 -4.63 0.22 -20.68
CA GLN A 41 -5.24 -0.70 -19.72
C GLN A 41 -5.17 -0.19 -18.27
N TRP A 42 -4.63 1.00 -18.04
CA TRP A 42 -4.59 1.68 -16.73
C TRP A 42 -4.63 3.20 -16.92
N ASN A 43 -4.97 3.96 -15.87
CA ASN A 43 -5.11 5.41 -15.98
C ASN A 43 -3.75 6.10 -15.72
N GLN A 44 -3.24 6.83 -16.70
CA GLN A 44 -1.95 7.54 -16.59
C GLN A 44 -1.95 8.67 -15.55
N GLY A 45 -3.10 9.05 -15.01
CA GLY A 45 -3.20 9.88 -13.81
C GLY A 45 -2.63 9.20 -12.56
N ASN A 46 -2.53 7.88 -12.56
CA ASN A 46 -2.03 7.04 -11.47
C ASN A 46 -0.57 6.64 -11.70
N ALA A 47 -0.04 5.79 -10.84
CA ALA A 47 1.25 5.13 -11.02
C ALA A 47 1.05 3.61 -11.04
N LEU A 48 1.99 2.90 -11.66
CA LEU A 48 1.99 1.44 -11.69
C LEU A 48 3.23 0.90 -10.97
N ILE A 49 3.04 -0.05 -10.06
CA ILE A 49 4.14 -0.70 -9.37
C ILE A 49 4.12 -2.18 -9.74
N TYR A 50 5.14 -2.62 -10.47
CA TYR A 50 5.42 -4.03 -10.70
C TYR A 50 6.18 -4.61 -9.52
N PHE A 51 5.75 -5.78 -9.06
CA PHE A 51 6.47 -6.60 -8.10
C PHE A 51 6.86 -7.90 -8.78
N TYR A 52 8.11 -8.32 -8.63
CA TYR A 52 8.54 -9.59 -9.17
C TYR A 52 9.60 -10.28 -8.32
N ARG A 53 9.57 -11.61 -8.33
CA ARG A 53 10.52 -12.47 -7.62
C ARG A 53 11.16 -13.42 -8.63
N THR A 54 12.47 -13.29 -8.80
CA THR A 54 13.24 -14.17 -9.70
C THR A 54 13.33 -15.58 -9.13
N HIS A 55 13.48 -16.58 -10.01
CA HIS A 55 13.64 -17.97 -9.60
C HIS A 55 14.87 -18.20 -8.69
N SER A 56 14.69 -18.94 -7.60
CA SER A 56 15.78 -19.60 -6.87
C SER A 56 15.31 -20.92 -6.24
N GLN A 57 16.26 -21.82 -5.90
CA GLN A 57 15.93 -23.07 -5.21
C GLN A 57 15.34 -22.81 -3.82
N TRP A 58 15.89 -21.83 -3.09
CA TRP A 58 15.36 -21.39 -1.79
C TRP A 58 13.88 -20.99 -1.87
N ALA A 59 13.53 -20.15 -2.84
CA ALA A 59 12.15 -19.73 -3.05
C ALA A 59 11.26 -20.88 -3.58
N ALA A 60 11.80 -21.81 -4.37
CA ALA A 60 11.08 -22.97 -4.86
C ALA A 60 10.66 -23.94 -3.75
N ASP A 61 11.52 -24.11 -2.75
CA ASP A 61 11.30 -25.02 -1.61
C ASP A 61 10.52 -24.36 -0.46
N GLU A 62 10.06 -23.12 -0.66
CA GLU A 62 9.33 -22.36 0.34
C GLU A 62 7.88 -22.85 0.50
N ILE A 63 7.49 -23.11 1.75
CA ILE A 63 6.15 -23.57 2.12
C ILE A 63 5.20 -22.38 2.33
N GLU A 64 5.71 -21.23 2.76
CA GLU A 64 4.94 -19.99 2.98
C GLU A 64 5.57 -18.82 2.23
N ALA A 65 4.84 -18.27 1.26
CA ALA A 65 5.28 -17.12 0.46
C ALA A 65 5.17 -15.80 1.25
N PRO A 66 6.16 -14.89 1.14
CA PRO A 66 6.14 -13.56 1.73
C PRO A 66 4.91 -12.74 1.34
N SER A 67 4.32 -12.09 2.33
CA SER A 67 3.16 -11.20 2.20
C SER A 67 3.62 -9.78 1.85
N VAL A 68 2.97 -9.14 0.87
CA VAL A 68 3.22 -7.75 0.46
C VAL A 68 2.06 -6.86 0.89
N TYR A 69 2.43 -5.72 1.49
CA TYR A 69 1.52 -4.70 1.98
C TYR A 69 1.84 -3.35 1.33
N ILE A 70 0.79 -2.61 0.98
CA ILE A 70 0.88 -1.20 0.60
C ILE A 70 0.02 -0.43 1.57
N ASP A 71 0.58 0.61 2.19
CA ASP A 71 -0.10 1.45 3.17
C ASP A 71 -0.81 0.59 4.25
N ASP A 72 -0.05 -0.36 4.81
CA ASP A 72 -0.48 -1.34 5.82
C ASP A 72 -1.61 -2.30 5.42
N THR A 73 -2.05 -2.26 4.17
CA THR A 73 -3.06 -3.17 3.62
C THR A 73 -2.39 -4.34 2.90
N HIS A 74 -2.77 -5.57 3.23
CA HIS A 74 -2.29 -6.79 2.55
C HIS A 74 -2.92 -6.95 1.17
N TYR A 75 -2.12 -7.27 0.15
CA TYR A 75 -2.62 -7.51 -1.20
C TYR A 75 -2.34 -8.92 -1.72
N PHE A 76 -1.09 -9.38 -1.65
CA PHE A 76 -0.72 -10.66 -2.24
C PHE A 76 0.50 -11.28 -1.54
N ASN A 77 0.71 -12.57 -1.82
CA ASN A 77 1.89 -13.30 -1.38
C ASN A 77 2.76 -13.64 -2.58
N ILE A 78 4.00 -13.18 -2.60
CA ILE A 78 4.88 -13.27 -3.78
C ILE A 78 5.63 -14.61 -3.82
N ARG A 79 5.10 -15.51 -4.66
CA ARG A 79 5.66 -16.85 -4.87
C ARG A 79 6.93 -16.80 -5.74
N ASN A 80 7.70 -17.88 -5.71
CA ASN A 80 8.87 -18.06 -6.58
C ASN A 80 8.51 -17.84 -8.06
N ASP A 81 9.45 -17.26 -8.80
CA ASP A 81 9.39 -17.11 -10.25
C ASP A 81 8.11 -16.42 -10.75
N SER A 82 7.70 -15.35 -10.05
CA SER A 82 6.42 -14.70 -10.28
C SER A 82 6.49 -13.19 -10.39
N PHE A 83 5.52 -12.61 -11.08
CA PHE A 83 5.27 -11.18 -11.12
C PHE A 83 3.80 -10.83 -10.94
N THR A 84 3.58 -9.60 -10.50
CA THR A 84 2.28 -8.94 -10.51
C THR A 84 2.47 -7.43 -10.55
N TRP A 85 1.36 -6.69 -10.56
CA TRP A 85 1.35 -5.24 -10.53
C TRP A 85 0.20 -4.71 -9.69
N LEU A 86 0.34 -3.49 -9.20
CA LEU A 86 -0.72 -2.70 -8.58
C LEU A 86 -0.74 -1.31 -9.20
N GLU A 87 -1.91 -0.82 -9.57
CA GLU A 87 -2.10 0.59 -9.93
C GLU A 87 -2.47 1.36 -8.66
N VAL A 88 -1.76 2.45 -8.38
CA VAL A 88 -1.86 3.25 -7.14
C VAL A 88 -2.03 4.73 -7.45
N SER A 89 -2.71 5.48 -6.60
CA SER A 89 -2.73 6.94 -6.74
C SER A 89 -1.33 7.54 -6.48
N PRO A 90 -0.99 8.68 -7.09
CA PRO A 90 0.29 9.35 -6.84
C PRO A 90 0.49 9.74 -5.37
N GLY A 91 1.74 9.89 -4.96
CA GLY A 91 2.16 10.30 -3.62
C GLY A 91 3.00 9.25 -2.88
N GLU A 92 3.11 9.43 -1.58
CA GLU A 92 3.97 8.59 -0.75
C GLU A 92 3.30 7.24 -0.44
N ARG A 93 3.95 6.13 -0.80
CA ARG A 93 3.49 4.76 -0.54
C ARG A 93 4.38 4.04 0.44
N HIS A 94 3.80 3.57 1.54
CA HIS A 94 4.50 2.70 2.46
C HIS A 94 4.41 1.25 1.96
N ILE A 95 5.56 0.65 1.65
CA ILE A 95 5.67 -0.72 1.14
C ILE A 95 6.33 -1.57 2.20
N ALA A 96 5.63 -2.60 2.66
CA ALA A 96 6.18 -3.56 3.59
C ALA A 96 6.07 -4.98 3.02
N MET A 97 7.09 -5.79 3.28
CA MET A 97 7.08 -7.22 2.99
C MET A 97 7.37 -7.99 4.27
N ARG A 98 6.54 -8.99 4.57
CA ARG A 98 6.62 -9.78 5.80
C ARG A 98 6.63 -11.26 5.46
N ARG A 99 7.48 -12.04 6.12
CA ARG A 99 7.46 -13.49 6.03
C ARG A 99 6.41 -14.02 7.03
N PRO A 100 5.45 -14.84 6.59
CA PRO A 100 4.56 -15.55 7.50
C PRO A 100 5.35 -16.60 8.28
N LEU A 101 4.98 -16.84 9.54
CA LEU A 101 5.47 -17.99 10.31
C LEU A 101 4.28 -18.80 10.82
N LEU A 102 3.99 -19.93 10.16
CA LEU A 102 2.87 -20.81 10.49
C LEU A 102 1.51 -20.07 10.51
N GLY A 103 1.31 -19.14 9.58
CA GLY A 103 0.11 -18.29 9.48
C GLY A 103 -0.01 -17.16 10.52
N LEU A 104 1.00 -16.92 11.36
CA LEU A 104 1.09 -15.75 12.26
C LEU A 104 2.00 -14.69 11.65
N GLU A 105 1.49 -13.47 11.43
CA GLU A 105 2.24 -12.37 10.81
C GLU A 105 2.71 -11.29 11.82
N GLY A 106 2.32 -11.38 13.10
CA GLY A 106 2.85 -10.55 14.20
C GLY A 106 1.87 -10.25 15.35
N LEU A 107 2.40 -9.73 16.48
CA LEU A 107 1.64 -9.10 17.59
C LEU A 107 2.39 -7.82 18.04
N ASN A 108 1.74 -6.64 17.96
CA ASN A 108 2.30 -5.32 18.31
C ASN A 108 3.61 -4.97 17.54
N SER A 109 4.56 -4.27 18.17
CA SER A 109 5.85 -3.84 17.61
C SER A 109 6.88 -4.98 17.40
N PHE A 110 6.49 -6.23 17.63
CA PHE A 110 7.30 -7.40 17.31
C PHE A 110 6.78 -8.03 16.01
N SER A 111 7.38 -7.63 14.89
CA SER A 111 7.28 -8.36 13.62
C SER A 111 8.28 -9.51 13.65
N LEU A 112 7.79 -10.71 13.94
CA LEU A 112 8.57 -11.91 13.65
C LEU A 112 8.63 -12.01 12.11
N SER A 113 9.72 -11.50 11.53
CA SER A 113 10.15 -11.53 10.13
C SER A 113 9.63 -10.45 9.15
N LEU A 114 9.86 -9.18 9.46
CA LEU A 114 9.90 -8.10 8.46
C LEU A 114 11.06 -8.33 7.48
N ILE A 115 10.76 -8.38 6.19
CA ILE A 115 11.73 -8.54 5.10
C ILE A 115 12.16 -7.17 4.57
N ALA A 116 11.17 -6.31 4.33
CA ALA A 116 11.37 -4.97 3.84
C ALA A 116 10.33 -4.03 4.41
N ASP A 117 10.73 -2.77 4.61
CA ASP A 117 9.91 -1.67 5.10
C ASP A 117 10.50 -0.40 4.50
N ALA A 118 9.74 0.22 3.60
CA ALA A 118 10.24 1.34 2.84
C ALA A 118 9.11 2.27 2.40
N THR A 119 9.46 3.54 2.28
CA THR A 119 8.62 4.53 1.65
C THR A 119 9.05 4.74 0.20
N LEU A 120 8.09 4.77 -0.73
CA LEU A 120 8.32 5.07 -2.14
C LEU A 120 7.42 6.23 -2.57
N GLU A 121 8.01 7.32 -3.04
CA GLU A 121 7.28 8.39 -3.68
C GLU A 121 6.93 7.99 -5.12
N VAL A 122 5.63 7.89 -5.43
CA VAL A 122 5.15 7.49 -6.75
C VAL A 122 4.53 8.67 -7.51
N GLU A 123 4.98 8.88 -8.74
CA GLU A 123 4.51 9.95 -9.60
C GLU A 123 3.49 9.45 -10.62
N SER A 124 2.55 10.33 -10.97
CA SER A 124 1.59 10.14 -12.05
C SER A 124 2.29 9.76 -13.37
N GLY A 125 1.78 8.73 -14.05
CA GLY A 125 2.28 8.25 -15.34
C GLY A 125 3.56 7.41 -15.26
N ARG A 126 4.14 7.20 -14.07
CA ARG A 126 5.37 6.40 -13.90
C ARG A 126 5.07 4.93 -13.64
N ILE A 127 6.07 4.11 -13.96
CA ILE A 127 6.07 2.67 -13.71
C ILE A 127 7.33 2.33 -12.91
N TYR A 128 7.11 1.69 -11.76
CA TYR A 128 8.15 1.28 -10.82
C TYR A 128 8.30 -0.25 -10.86
N TYR A 129 9.51 -0.74 -10.64
CA TYR A 129 9.81 -2.18 -10.67
C TYR A 129 10.51 -2.58 -9.37
N LEU A 130 9.79 -3.29 -8.51
CA LEU A 130 10.30 -3.81 -7.25
C LEU A 130 10.70 -5.27 -7.43
N ARG A 131 12.00 -5.49 -7.35
CA ARG A 131 12.65 -6.79 -7.43
C ARG A 131 12.78 -7.39 -6.04
N TYR A 132 12.28 -8.60 -5.85
CA TYR A 132 12.47 -9.37 -4.64
C TYR A 132 13.37 -10.58 -4.85
N ASN A 133 14.48 -10.68 -4.10
CA ASN A 133 15.37 -11.83 -4.10
C ASN A 133 16.22 -11.85 -2.81
N GLU A 134 16.23 -12.97 -2.09
CA GLU A 134 16.92 -13.14 -0.80
C GLU A 134 18.36 -13.66 -0.93
N LEU A 135 18.77 -14.10 -2.11
CA LEU A 135 20.07 -14.72 -2.36
C LEU A 135 21.03 -13.83 -3.15
N SER A 136 20.50 -12.91 -3.94
CA SER A 136 21.31 -12.00 -4.75
C SER A 136 20.69 -10.63 -4.90
N GLU A 137 21.53 -9.62 -4.69
CA GLU A 137 21.26 -8.23 -5.04
C GLU A 137 21.35 -8.02 -6.56
N PRO A 138 20.70 -6.98 -7.12
CA PRO A 138 20.88 -6.60 -8.50
C PRO A 138 22.31 -6.13 -8.74
N GLU A 139 22.85 -6.42 -9.93
CA GLU A 139 24.21 -5.99 -10.31
C GLU A 139 24.38 -4.47 -10.35
N GLN A 140 23.28 -3.73 -10.42
CA GLN A 140 23.24 -2.28 -10.53
C GLN A 140 22.15 -1.74 -9.60
N ALA A 141 22.55 -0.88 -8.67
CA ALA A 141 21.61 -0.11 -7.85
C ALA A 141 20.81 0.87 -8.71
N HIS A 142 19.65 1.29 -8.20
CA HIS A 142 18.86 2.32 -8.87
C HIS A 142 19.62 3.65 -8.88
N PRO A 143 19.84 4.30 -10.04
CA PRO A 143 20.72 5.45 -10.15
C PRO A 143 20.20 6.70 -9.41
N ASP A 144 18.88 6.83 -9.31
CA ASP A 144 18.21 7.99 -8.71
C ASP A 144 17.88 7.80 -7.22
N LEU A 145 18.22 6.64 -6.65
CA LEU A 145 17.90 6.32 -5.26
C LEU A 145 19.14 6.53 -4.38
N ASP A 146 18.95 7.07 -3.18
CA ASP A 146 20.03 7.15 -2.19
C ASP A 146 20.53 5.72 -1.89
N PRO A 147 21.85 5.46 -1.89
CA PRO A 147 22.40 4.15 -1.52
C PRO A 147 21.95 3.64 -0.15
N GLU A 148 21.63 4.52 0.79
CA GLU A 148 21.14 4.15 2.13
C GLU A 148 19.61 3.95 2.16
N HIS A 149 18.90 4.26 1.07
CA HIS A 149 17.45 4.08 1.00
C HIS A 149 17.09 2.59 1.18
N PRO A 150 16.03 2.25 1.93
CA PRO A 150 15.64 0.85 2.16
C PRO A 150 15.39 0.04 0.87
N LEU A 151 14.93 0.68 -0.21
CA LEU A 151 14.77 0.06 -1.54
C LEU A 151 16.04 0.04 -2.41
N ALA A 152 17.18 0.54 -1.93
CA ALA A 152 18.46 0.44 -2.62
C ALA A 152 19.22 -0.84 -2.23
N GLN A 153 18.91 -1.38 -1.05
CA GLN A 153 19.62 -2.49 -0.40
C GLN A 153 18.64 -3.54 0.15
N GLY A 154 19.14 -4.69 0.59
CA GLY A 154 18.29 -5.76 1.15
C GLY A 154 17.54 -6.56 0.09
N ASP A 155 16.53 -7.31 0.50
CA ASP A 155 15.92 -8.32 -0.38
C ASP A 155 14.90 -7.73 -1.37
N LEU A 156 14.25 -6.61 -1.02
CA LEU A 156 13.29 -5.90 -1.88
C LEU A 156 13.90 -4.59 -2.36
N GLN A 157 14.20 -4.51 -3.65
CA GLN A 157 14.93 -3.37 -4.23
C GLN A 157 14.18 -2.77 -5.42
N LEU A 158 14.16 -1.44 -5.50
CA LEU A 158 13.71 -0.72 -6.68
C LEU A 158 14.78 -0.86 -7.76
N VAL A 159 14.38 -1.27 -8.97
CA VAL A 159 15.29 -1.40 -10.11
C VAL A 159 14.80 -0.58 -11.29
N SER A 160 15.72 -0.16 -12.15
CA SER A 160 15.36 0.54 -13.37
C SER A 160 14.60 -0.39 -14.32
N ARG A 161 13.79 0.20 -15.21
CA ARG A 161 13.13 -0.54 -16.29
C ARG A 161 14.12 -1.36 -17.12
N ALA A 162 15.29 -0.78 -17.44
CA ALA A 162 16.30 -1.46 -18.24
C ALA A 162 16.85 -2.73 -17.54
N TYR A 163 16.95 -2.68 -16.20
CA TYR A 163 17.34 -3.83 -15.40
C TYR A 163 16.23 -4.89 -15.34
N ALA A 164 15.00 -4.47 -14.98
CA ALA A 164 13.85 -5.36 -14.89
C ALA A 164 13.58 -6.13 -16.20
N MET A 165 13.80 -5.49 -17.35
CA MET A 165 13.56 -6.10 -18.67
C MET A 165 14.65 -7.07 -19.15
N ARG A 166 15.65 -7.41 -18.32
CA ARG A 166 16.65 -8.44 -18.66
C ARG A 166 16.01 -9.83 -18.71
N ALA A 167 16.64 -10.72 -19.48
CA ALA A 167 16.12 -12.07 -19.73
C ALA A 167 16.02 -12.96 -18.47
N THR A 168 16.77 -12.64 -17.41
CA THR A 168 16.79 -13.39 -16.13
C THR A 168 16.05 -12.67 -15.01
N GLU A 169 15.36 -11.57 -15.32
CA GLU A 169 14.68 -10.70 -14.35
C GLU A 169 13.15 -10.84 -14.54
N LEU A 170 12.41 -9.72 -14.61
CA LEU A 170 10.95 -9.73 -14.75
C LEU A 170 10.48 -10.55 -15.97
N VAL A 171 11.22 -10.50 -17.07
CA VAL A 171 10.84 -11.17 -18.33
C VAL A 171 10.84 -12.70 -18.22
N SER A 172 11.63 -13.29 -17.32
CA SER A 172 11.60 -14.74 -17.09
C SER A 172 10.48 -15.21 -16.18
N THR A 173 9.78 -14.30 -15.50
CA THR A 173 8.78 -14.66 -14.48
C THR A 173 7.39 -14.91 -15.07
N ARG A 174 6.52 -15.51 -14.26
CA ARG A 174 5.13 -15.82 -14.61
C ARG A 174 4.11 -15.05 -13.79
N PHE A 175 2.94 -14.83 -14.38
CA PHE A 175 1.89 -14.05 -13.75
C PHE A 175 1.40 -14.73 -12.47
N LEU A 176 1.37 -14.00 -11.36
CA LEU A 176 0.88 -14.47 -10.06
C LEU A 176 -0.64 -14.60 -10.10
N ASN A 177 -1.12 -15.73 -10.61
CA ASN A 177 -2.55 -16.03 -10.68
C ASN A 177 -3.17 -16.16 -9.27
N SER A 178 -4.42 -15.75 -9.14
CA SER A 178 -5.25 -15.96 -7.94
C SER A 178 -6.09 -17.22 -8.13
N ASP A 179 -6.13 -18.09 -7.12
CA ASP A 179 -6.93 -19.33 -7.16
C ASP A 179 -7.38 -19.75 -5.74
N LEU A 180 -8.08 -20.88 -5.64
CA LEU A 180 -8.63 -21.36 -4.37
C LEU A 180 -7.57 -21.76 -3.34
N LEU A 181 -6.37 -22.14 -3.77
CA LEU A 181 -5.27 -22.57 -2.89
C LEU A 181 -4.35 -21.39 -2.54
N ALA A 182 -4.27 -20.38 -3.40
CA ALA A 182 -3.47 -19.17 -3.21
C ALA A 182 -4.24 -17.92 -3.63
N PRO A 183 -5.29 -17.53 -2.87
CA PRO A 183 -6.06 -16.33 -3.18
C PRO A 183 -5.20 -15.08 -2.96
N ASN A 184 -5.21 -14.16 -3.92
CA ASN A 184 -4.55 -12.88 -3.85
C ASN A 184 -5.37 -11.76 -4.52
N HIS A 185 -5.06 -10.52 -4.16
CA HIS A 185 -5.57 -9.28 -4.74
C HIS A 185 -4.46 -8.60 -5.55
N ALA A 186 -3.90 -9.34 -6.50
CA ALA A 186 -2.83 -8.86 -7.36
C ALA A 186 -3.39 -8.42 -8.72
N ALA A 187 -2.61 -7.66 -9.50
CA ALA A 187 -2.97 -7.22 -10.86
C ALA A 187 -4.27 -6.42 -10.92
N THR A 188 -4.42 -5.49 -9.98
CA THR A 188 -5.62 -4.67 -9.83
C THR A 188 -5.25 -3.22 -9.56
N SER A 189 -6.23 -2.36 -9.80
CA SER A 189 -6.20 -0.99 -9.30
C SER A 189 -6.56 -0.97 -7.82
N ILE A 190 -5.76 -0.28 -7.03
CA ILE A 190 -5.98 -0.01 -5.60
C ILE A 190 -6.06 1.50 -5.33
N VAL A 191 -6.28 2.28 -6.40
CA VAL A 191 -6.29 3.74 -6.42
C VAL A 191 -7.25 4.28 -5.37
N GLU A 192 -8.48 3.78 -5.31
CA GLU A 192 -9.47 4.25 -4.33
C GLU A 192 -8.97 4.07 -2.88
N THR A 193 -8.47 2.88 -2.53
CA THR A 193 -7.89 2.62 -1.21
C THR A 193 -6.71 3.55 -0.91
N THR A 194 -5.83 3.76 -1.88
CA THR A 194 -4.65 4.63 -1.70
C THR A 194 -4.99 6.12 -1.61
N GLU A 195 -6.09 6.56 -2.25
CA GLU A 195 -6.63 7.92 -2.12
C GLU A 195 -7.23 8.16 -0.74
N ASP A 196 -7.94 7.17 -0.21
CA ASP A 196 -8.54 7.23 1.13
C ASP A 196 -7.44 7.33 2.20
N VAL A 197 -6.39 6.49 2.08
CA VAL A 197 -5.19 6.60 2.95
C VAL A 197 -4.53 7.97 2.83
N ASN A 198 -4.38 8.50 1.60
CA ASN A 198 -3.79 9.82 1.39
C ASN A 198 -4.60 10.92 2.10
N TYR A 199 -5.92 10.85 2.02
CA TYR A 199 -6.81 11.77 2.70
C TYR A 199 -6.65 11.68 4.22
N GLU A 200 -6.69 10.47 4.78
CA GLU A 200 -6.51 10.26 6.23
C GLU A 200 -5.16 10.79 6.72
N ARG A 201 -4.06 10.48 6.01
CA ARG A 201 -2.72 10.96 6.35
C ARG A 201 -2.63 12.48 6.29
N ARG A 202 -3.15 13.11 5.24
CA ARG A 202 -3.19 14.58 5.11
C ARG A 202 -4.04 15.22 6.20
N MET A 203 -5.15 14.59 6.58
CA MET A 203 -6.02 15.09 7.65
C MET A 203 -5.29 15.12 8.99
N VAL A 204 -4.63 14.02 9.36
CA VAL A 204 -3.84 13.93 10.60
C VAL A 204 -2.76 15.02 10.64
N LEU A 205 -2.00 15.19 9.56
CA LEU A 205 -0.97 16.24 9.49
C LEU A 205 -1.55 17.66 9.65
N LEU A 206 -2.71 17.92 9.04
CA LEU A 206 -3.38 19.23 9.17
C LEU A 206 -3.96 19.48 10.56
N GLU A 207 -4.43 18.43 11.24
CA GLU A 207 -4.86 18.50 12.64
C GLU A 207 -3.68 18.80 13.57
N GLU A 208 -2.53 18.17 13.38
CA GLU A 208 -1.29 18.49 14.11
C GLU A 208 -0.82 19.93 13.83
N GLU A 209 -0.81 20.37 12.57
CA GLU A 209 -0.52 21.76 12.19
C GLU A 209 -1.47 22.74 12.89
N ARG A 210 -2.74 22.37 13.00
CA ARG A 210 -3.78 23.17 13.66
C ARG A 210 -3.54 23.31 15.15
N GLU A 211 -3.16 22.24 15.84
CA GLU A 211 -2.81 22.28 17.26
C GLU A 211 -1.62 23.21 17.50
N LEU A 212 -0.55 23.08 16.71
CA LEU A 212 0.63 23.93 16.78
C LEU A 212 0.32 25.41 16.43
N GLU A 213 -0.58 25.65 15.49
CA GLU A 213 -1.06 27.00 15.18
C GLU A 213 -1.81 27.62 16.38
N ILE A 214 -2.69 26.85 17.03
CA ILE A 214 -3.42 27.29 18.22
C ILE A 214 -2.45 27.60 19.37
N GLU A 215 -1.43 26.78 19.59
CA GLU A 215 -0.40 27.03 20.60
C GLU A 215 0.34 28.35 20.34
N ARG A 216 0.77 28.58 19.10
CA ARG A 216 1.40 29.85 18.70
C ARG A 216 0.48 31.05 18.91
N LEU A 217 -0.83 30.90 18.66
CA LEU A 217 -1.81 31.95 18.90
C LEU A 217 -2.02 32.22 20.40
N LYS A 218 -1.96 31.19 21.26
CA LYS A 218 -2.00 31.37 22.72
C LYS A 218 -0.79 32.17 23.19
N GLU A 219 0.41 31.81 22.75
CA GLU A 219 1.64 32.54 23.07
C GLU A 219 1.61 34.00 22.59
N ALA A 220 1.03 34.24 21.42
CA ALA A 220 0.87 35.57 20.85
C ALA A 220 -0.28 36.40 21.47
N GLY A 221 -1.01 35.86 22.45
CA GLY A 221 -2.17 36.52 23.06
C GLY A 221 -3.38 36.65 22.12
N LYS A 222 -3.39 35.90 21.01
CA LYS A 222 -4.47 35.86 20.00
C LYS A 222 -5.44 34.69 20.23
N TYR A 223 -5.61 34.30 21.48
CA TYR A 223 -6.51 33.23 21.89
C TYR A 223 -7.32 33.67 23.10
N HIS A 224 -8.65 33.58 23.03
CA HIS A 224 -9.51 33.82 24.17
C HIS A 224 -9.54 32.59 25.07
N ALA A 225 -9.13 32.75 26.32
CA ALA A 225 -9.20 31.68 27.30
C ALA A 225 -10.67 31.32 27.63
N PRO A 226 -10.96 30.05 27.95
CA PRO A 226 -12.26 29.65 28.48
C PRO A 226 -12.64 30.44 29.73
N SER A 227 -13.93 30.72 29.88
CA SER A 227 -14.48 31.29 31.12
C SER A 227 -14.67 30.19 32.16
N TRP A 228 -14.56 30.52 33.46
CA TRP A 228 -14.74 29.56 34.55
C TRP A 228 -16.14 28.91 34.59
N PHE A 229 -17.18 29.62 34.14
CA PHE A 229 -18.55 29.08 34.05
C PHE A 229 -18.84 28.38 32.72
N TRP A 230 -17.93 28.48 31.74
CA TRP A 230 -18.04 27.83 30.43
C TRP A 230 -16.64 27.32 30.00
N PRO A 231 -16.18 26.19 30.57
CA PRO A 231 -14.81 25.70 30.39
C PRO A 231 -14.53 25.18 28.97
N PHE A 232 -15.57 24.97 28.16
CA PHE A 232 -15.49 24.63 26.74
C PHE A 232 -15.52 25.89 25.84
N GLY A 233 -15.53 27.08 26.45
CA GLY A 233 -15.45 28.36 25.76
C GLY A 233 -14.05 28.75 25.36
N GLY A 234 -13.94 29.81 24.56
CA GLY A 234 -12.65 30.30 24.09
C GLY A 234 -12.28 29.71 22.74
N GLY A 235 -11.22 30.26 22.17
CA GLY A 235 -10.83 29.96 20.80
C GLY A 235 -9.90 31.02 20.21
N PRO A 236 -9.37 30.76 19.02
CA PRO A 236 -8.53 31.72 18.32
C PRO A 236 -9.32 32.99 17.97
N THR A 237 -8.67 34.16 18.08
CA THR A 237 -9.28 35.45 17.72
C THR A 237 -9.15 35.78 16.24
N VAL A 238 -8.38 34.97 15.51
CA VAL A 238 -8.15 35.07 14.07
C VAL A 238 -8.51 33.74 13.43
N PRO A 239 -8.94 33.73 12.16
CA PRO A 239 -9.14 32.49 11.42
C PRO A 239 -7.82 31.69 11.36
N LEU A 240 -7.92 30.36 11.52
CA LEU A 240 -6.77 29.46 11.38
C LEU A 240 -6.50 29.19 9.89
N GLU A 241 -5.23 29.20 9.51
CA GLU A 241 -4.82 28.76 8.18
C GLU A 241 -5.06 27.27 8.00
N SER A 242 -4.81 26.48 9.05
CA SER A 242 -5.10 25.05 9.08
C SER A 242 -6.59 24.73 8.87
N ASP A 243 -7.52 25.46 9.50
CA ASP A 243 -8.97 25.31 9.26
C ASP A 243 -9.37 25.56 7.80
N ARG A 244 -8.65 26.44 7.10
CA ARG A 244 -8.88 26.67 5.67
C ARG A 244 -8.40 25.47 4.85
N LYS A 245 -7.20 24.95 5.15
CA LYS A 245 -6.62 23.78 4.47
C LYS A 245 -7.47 22.51 4.69
N ILE A 246 -7.96 22.29 5.92
CA ILE A 246 -8.85 21.16 6.25
C ILE A 246 -10.10 21.21 5.40
N ARG A 247 -10.80 22.35 5.34
CA ARG A 247 -12.00 22.52 4.50
C ARG A 247 -11.72 22.40 3.00
N GLU A 248 -10.51 22.69 2.56
CA GLU A 248 -10.10 22.47 1.18
C GLU A 248 -9.92 20.97 0.91
N LEU A 249 -9.21 20.26 1.78
CA LEU A 249 -9.04 18.81 1.73
C LEU A 249 -10.39 18.05 1.78
N GLU A 250 -11.30 18.43 2.68
CA GLU A 250 -12.64 17.83 2.77
C GLU A 250 -13.44 18.01 1.47
N ARG A 251 -13.30 19.17 0.80
CA ARG A 251 -13.98 19.43 -0.48
C ARG A 251 -13.36 18.64 -1.62
N GLU A 252 -12.03 18.53 -1.66
CA GLU A 252 -11.31 17.68 -2.62
C GLU A 252 -11.79 16.22 -2.49
N TYR A 253 -11.82 15.71 -1.27
CA TYR A 253 -12.24 14.33 -0.99
C TYR A 253 -13.73 14.09 -1.28
N ALA A 254 -14.61 15.02 -0.92
CA ALA A 254 -16.03 14.93 -1.26
C ALA A 254 -16.27 14.90 -2.78
N ALA A 255 -15.47 15.63 -3.56
CA ALA A 255 -15.54 15.61 -5.01
C ALA A 255 -15.12 14.24 -5.58
N LEU A 256 -14.08 13.61 -5.02
CA LEU A 256 -13.66 12.26 -5.37
C LEU A 256 -14.76 11.23 -5.06
N GLU A 257 -15.38 11.29 -3.87
CA GLU A 257 -16.50 10.42 -3.53
C GLU A 257 -17.72 10.61 -4.44
N ASP A 258 -17.98 11.85 -4.87
CA ASP A 258 -19.04 12.13 -5.85
C ASP A 258 -18.73 11.52 -7.22
N GLU A 259 -17.48 11.61 -7.69
CA GLU A 259 -17.04 10.99 -8.94
C GLU A 259 -17.18 9.46 -8.90
N ARG A 260 -16.72 8.81 -7.81
CA ARG A 260 -16.87 7.36 -7.60
C ARG A 260 -18.34 6.94 -7.64
N ARG A 261 -19.20 7.66 -6.91
CA ARG A 261 -20.66 7.40 -6.91
C ARG A 261 -21.29 7.57 -8.29
N GLN A 262 -20.81 8.51 -9.11
CA GLN A 262 -21.28 8.67 -10.49
C GLN A 262 -20.87 7.47 -11.35
N LYS A 263 -19.61 7.04 -11.24
CA LYS A 263 -19.09 5.88 -11.97
C LYS A 263 -19.83 4.59 -11.64
N GLU A 264 -20.07 4.32 -10.35
CA GLU A 264 -20.88 3.17 -9.89
C GLU A 264 -22.33 3.22 -10.44
N ARG A 265 -22.93 4.41 -10.51
CA ARG A 265 -24.27 4.59 -11.10
C ARG A 265 -24.26 4.32 -12.60
N GLU A 266 -23.24 4.76 -13.32
CA GLU A 266 -23.09 4.50 -14.76
C GLU A 266 -22.92 3.00 -15.03
N GLU A 267 -22.04 2.33 -14.29
CA GLU A 267 -21.80 0.89 -14.39
C GLU A 267 -23.05 0.07 -14.05
N SER A 268 -23.77 0.44 -12.98
CA SER A 268 -25.01 -0.23 -12.59
C SER A 268 -26.17 0.05 -13.56
N SER A 269 -26.21 1.22 -14.20
CA SER A 269 -27.23 1.57 -15.21
C SER A 269 -27.00 0.91 -16.57
N GLY A 270 -25.74 0.56 -16.91
CA GLY A 270 -25.37 -0.13 -18.14
C GLY A 270 -25.64 -1.65 -18.13
N GLY A 271 -25.90 -2.24 -16.96
CA GLY A 271 -26.05 -3.69 -16.76
C GLY A 271 -27.43 -4.29 -17.04
N TRP A 272 -28.37 -3.54 -17.65
CA TRP A 272 -29.73 -4.04 -17.93
C TRP A 272 -30.09 -3.97 -19.42
N TRP A 273 -29.40 -4.78 -20.23
CA TRP A 273 -29.93 -5.20 -21.54
C TRP A 273 -29.91 -6.73 -21.64
N ILE A 274 -31.12 -7.28 -21.66
CA ILE A 274 -31.43 -8.68 -21.92
C ILE A 274 -31.21 -8.93 -23.43
N PHE A 275 -30.36 -9.91 -23.77
CA PHE A 275 -30.51 -10.72 -24.98
C PHE A 275 -30.29 -12.19 -24.61
#